data_AF-A0AA96QSN9-F1
#
_entry.id   AF-A0AA96QSN9-F1
#
_cell.length_a   1.000
_cell.length_b   1.000
_cell.length_c   1.000
_cell.angle_alpha   90.00
_cell.angle_beta   90.00
_cell.angle_gamma   90.00
#
_symmetry.space_group_name_H-M   'P 1'
#
loop_
_entity.id
_entity.type
_entity.pdbx_description
1 polymer ?
#
loop_
_entity_poly.entity_id
_entity_poly.type
_entity_poly.pdbx_seq_one_letter_code
_entity_poly.pdbx_strand_id
1 'polypeptide(L)'
;MIASAQAEVVGCGGAELIIHCAQDWFAVAVRLEVRALPSVAIESDGGWWVCPMFELASPSGWLVVGSPTGEVVDLVLEGGPGVYGVEVAHRGRDRAVVLRDGLFARYQDVLSGEALRERDEHVGVERYRVRFWRVAPLPEGWDGGGED
;
A
#
# COMPACT_ATOMS: atom_id res chain seq x y z
N MET A 1 -7.04 15.65 -16.41
CA MET A 1 -7.69 15.41 -15.11
C MET A 1 -6.65 14.77 -14.19
N ILE A 2 -5.67 15.54 -13.69
CA ILE A 2 -4.48 14.98 -12.98
C ILE A 2 -4.20 15.72 -11.64
N ALA A 3 -4.91 16.81 -11.35
CA ALA A 3 -4.62 17.63 -10.16
C ALA A 3 -5.39 17.23 -8.88
N SER A 4 -6.39 16.34 -8.96
CA SER A 4 -7.20 15.93 -7.79
C SER A 4 -6.78 14.58 -7.18
N ALA A 5 -5.93 13.81 -7.87
CA ALA A 5 -5.50 12.47 -7.42
C ALA A 5 -4.37 12.51 -6.38
N GLN A 6 -3.77 13.68 -6.10
CA GLN A 6 -2.59 13.78 -5.23
C GLN A 6 -2.89 13.82 -3.73
N ALA A 7 -4.16 13.89 -3.32
CA ALA A 7 -4.54 13.85 -1.90
C ALA A 7 -4.83 12.43 -1.39
N GLU A 8 -5.11 11.48 -2.27
CA GLU A 8 -5.51 10.14 -1.88
C GLU A 8 -4.30 9.23 -1.74
N VAL A 9 -4.00 8.78 -0.52
CA VAL A 9 -2.90 7.84 -0.25
C VAL A 9 -3.19 6.47 -0.87
N VAL A 10 -4.47 6.12 -1.01
CA VAL A 10 -4.93 4.81 -1.46
C VAL A 10 -6.14 5.00 -2.36
N GLY A 11 -6.17 4.33 -3.50
CA GLY A 11 -7.37 4.17 -4.34
C GLY A 11 -7.77 2.70 -4.41
N CYS A 12 -9.07 2.42 -4.52
CA CYS A 12 -9.60 1.07 -4.75
C CYS A 12 -10.55 1.06 -5.95
N GLY A 13 -10.25 0.22 -6.94
CA GLY A 13 -11.09 0.00 -8.13
C GLY A 13 -11.97 -1.25 -8.02
N GLY A 14 -12.26 -1.72 -6.82
CA GLY A 14 -13.08 -2.92 -6.57
C GLY A 14 -12.34 -4.25 -6.76
N ALA A 15 -11.44 -4.38 -7.73
CA ALA A 15 -10.58 -5.57 -7.90
C ALA A 15 -9.08 -5.29 -7.65
N GLU A 16 -8.71 -4.01 -7.59
CA GLU A 16 -7.34 -3.56 -7.37
C GLU A 16 -7.30 -2.47 -6.29
N LEU A 17 -6.25 -2.49 -5.49
CA LEU A 17 -5.93 -1.47 -4.51
C LEU A 17 -4.57 -0.85 -4.85
N ILE A 18 -4.53 0.46 -5.06
CA ILE A 18 -3.33 1.20 -5.41
C ILE A 18 -2.91 2.05 -4.21
N ILE A 19 -1.65 1.92 -3.78
CA ILE A 19 -1.06 2.75 -2.73
C ILE A 19 -0.08 3.73 -3.37
N HIS A 20 -0.35 5.03 -3.25
CA HIS A 20 0.52 6.08 -3.77
C HIS A 20 1.64 6.38 -2.78
N CYS A 21 2.85 5.88 -3.02
CA CYS A 21 4.01 6.20 -2.19
C CYS A 21 4.33 7.71 -2.23
N ALA A 22 4.77 8.27 -1.11
CA ALA A 22 5.12 9.68 -1.00
C ALA A 22 6.43 10.03 -1.74
N GLN A 23 7.25 9.01 -1.96
CA GLN A 23 8.50 9.08 -2.69
C GLN A 23 8.79 7.72 -3.35
N ASP A 24 9.72 7.72 -4.30
CA ASP A 24 10.07 6.58 -5.16
C ASP A 24 11.58 6.25 -5.12
N TRP A 25 12.32 6.85 -4.18
CA TRP A 25 13.77 6.74 -4.08
C TRP A 25 14.23 5.67 -3.08
N PHE A 26 13.64 5.64 -1.89
CA PHE A 26 13.86 4.63 -0.88
C PHE A 26 12.85 3.50 -1.03
N ALA A 27 13.29 2.26 -0.82
CA ALA A 27 12.36 1.14 -0.74
C ALA A 27 11.41 1.32 0.45
N VAL A 28 10.11 1.19 0.20
CA VAL A 28 9.06 1.23 1.22
C VAL A 28 8.87 -0.14 1.85
N ALA A 29 8.40 -0.19 3.10
CA ALA A 29 8.05 -1.45 3.74
C ALA A 29 6.53 -1.66 3.76
N VAL A 30 6.06 -2.77 3.21
CA VAL A 30 4.64 -3.15 3.25
C VAL A 30 4.48 -4.40 4.10
N ARG A 31 3.57 -4.37 5.06
CA ARG A 31 3.18 -5.54 5.86
C ARG A 31 1.75 -5.93 5.52
N LEU A 32 1.56 -7.17 5.08
CA LEU A 32 0.25 -7.75 4.80
C LEU A 32 -0.20 -8.59 5.99
N GLU A 33 -1.47 -8.46 6.37
CA GLU A 33 -2.07 -9.17 7.50
C GLU A 33 -3.46 -9.69 7.11
N VAL A 34 -3.64 -11.01 7.11
CA VAL A 34 -4.97 -11.62 6.98
C VAL A 34 -5.54 -11.84 8.37
N ARG A 35 -6.78 -11.42 8.59
CA ARG A 35 -7.49 -11.44 9.88
C ARG A 35 -8.87 -12.04 9.71
N ALA A 36 -9.39 -12.61 10.78
CA ALA A 36 -10.75 -13.17 10.80
C ALA A 36 -11.85 -12.08 10.85
N LEU A 37 -11.56 -10.92 11.42
CA LEU A 37 -12.52 -9.83 11.66
C LEU A 37 -11.85 -8.45 11.46
N PRO A 38 -12.63 -7.38 11.18
CA PRO A 38 -12.11 -6.01 11.13
C PRO A 38 -11.53 -5.60 12.49
N SER A 39 -10.53 -4.71 12.47
CA SER A 39 -10.05 -4.07 13.69
C SER A 39 -11.09 -3.04 14.15
N VAL A 40 -11.49 -3.09 15.43
CA VAL A 40 -12.48 -2.14 15.99
C VAL A 40 -11.84 -0.79 16.37
N ALA A 41 -10.51 -0.68 16.31
CA ALA A 41 -9.78 0.52 16.73
C ALA A 41 -9.49 1.46 15.54
N ILE A 42 -10.22 2.58 15.48
CA ILE A 42 -9.99 3.73 14.59
C ILE A 42 -8.95 4.69 15.20
N GLU A 43 -8.30 4.32 16.31
CA GLU A 43 -7.29 5.16 16.92
C GLU A 43 -5.94 4.96 16.23
N SER A 44 -5.22 6.07 16.06
CA SER A 44 -3.86 6.18 15.56
C SER A 44 -2.86 5.47 16.47
N ASP A 45 -2.99 4.15 16.56
CA ASP A 45 -2.10 3.27 17.30
C ASP A 45 -0.66 3.47 16.80
N GLY A 46 0.26 3.76 17.71
CA GLY A 46 1.71 3.78 17.43
C GLY A 46 2.18 4.73 16.31
N GLY A 47 1.44 5.81 16.02
CA GLY A 47 1.78 6.78 14.97
C GLY A 47 1.44 6.35 13.55
N TRP A 48 0.52 5.38 13.40
CA TRP A 48 -0.08 5.02 12.12
C TRP A 48 -1.28 5.92 11.81
N TRP A 49 -1.37 6.33 10.55
CA TRP A 49 -2.53 7.01 9.98
C TRP A 49 -3.34 5.99 9.19
N VAL A 50 -4.62 5.84 9.54
CA VAL A 50 -5.51 4.86 8.92
C VAL A 50 -6.28 5.53 7.79
N CYS A 51 -6.23 4.95 6.60
CA CYS A 51 -7.00 5.37 5.43
C CYS A 51 -8.46 4.90 5.55
N PRO A 52 -9.39 5.44 4.74
CA PRO A 52 -10.72 4.85 4.59
C PRO A 52 -10.64 3.34 4.31
N MET A 53 -11.63 2.60 4.82
CA MET A 53 -11.74 1.17 4.51
C MET A 53 -12.34 0.98 3.11
N PHE A 54 -11.90 -0.08 2.43
CA PHE A 54 -12.35 -0.42 1.08
C PHE A 54 -12.88 -1.86 1.04
N GLU A 55 -13.63 -2.18 -0.01
CA GLU A 55 -13.95 -3.55 -0.38
C GLU A 55 -13.17 -3.95 -1.63
N LEU A 56 -12.65 -5.18 -1.63
CA LEU A 56 -11.86 -5.75 -2.70
C LEU A 56 -12.42 -7.14 -3.06
N ALA A 57 -12.88 -7.30 -4.28
CA ALA A 57 -13.27 -8.58 -4.85
C ALA A 57 -12.02 -9.37 -5.26
N SER A 58 -11.90 -10.60 -4.78
CA SER A 58 -10.86 -11.56 -5.19
C SER A 58 -11.51 -12.84 -5.73
N PRO A 59 -11.65 -12.97 -7.06
CA PRO A 59 -12.22 -14.14 -7.74
C PRO A 59 -11.47 -15.45 -7.51
N SER A 60 -10.15 -15.37 -7.39
CA SER A 60 -9.28 -16.50 -7.15
C SER A 60 -9.07 -16.78 -5.66
N GLY A 61 -9.36 -15.81 -4.80
CA GLY A 61 -8.88 -15.81 -3.42
C GLY A 61 -7.37 -15.59 -3.32
N TRP A 62 -6.71 -15.15 -4.40
CA TRP A 62 -5.29 -14.80 -4.40
C TRP A 62 -5.16 -13.29 -4.38
N LEU A 63 -4.21 -12.81 -3.59
CA LEU A 63 -3.77 -11.44 -3.59
C LEU A 63 -2.35 -11.39 -4.14
N VAL A 64 -2.13 -10.53 -5.14
CA VAL A 64 -0.82 -10.23 -5.69
C VAL A 64 -0.49 -8.80 -5.33
N VAL A 65 0.68 -8.59 -4.74
CA VAL A 65 1.21 -7.28 -4.37
C VAL A 65 2.48 -7.07 -5.17
N GLY A 66 2.55 -5.96 -5.89
CA GLY A 66 3.74 -5.58 -6.63
C GLY A 66 3.94 -4.08 -6.57
N SER A 67 5.12 -3.66 -7.02
CA SER A 67 5.39 -2.27 -7.35
C SER A 67 6.13 -2.21 -8.69
N PRO A 68 6.12 -1.07 -9.41
CA PRO A 68 6.80 -0.96 -10.70
C PRO A 68 8.30 -1.30 -10.65
N THR A 69 8.92 -1.21 -9.48
CA THR A 69 10.37 -1.36 -9.27
C THR A 69 10.74 -2.46 -8.29
N GLY A 70 9.75 -3.13 -7.67
CA GLY A 70 9.95 -4.09 -6.60
C GLY A 70 9.60 -5.52 -7.00
N GLU A 71 9.87 -6.44 -6.08
CA GLU A 71 9.46 -7.83 -6.24
C GLU A 71 7.94 -7.97 -6.13
N VAL A 72 7.39 -8.92 -6.89
CA VAL A 72 5.99 -9.32 -6.78
C VAL A 72 5.88 -10.40 -5.71
N VAL A 73 4.97 -10.20 -4.77
CA VAL A 73 4.66 -11.15 -3.70
C VAL A 73 3.20 -11.55 -3.84
N ASP A 74 2.91 -12.83 -3.72
CA ASP A 74 1.55 -13.36 -3.70
C ASP A 74 1.22 -14.03 -2.36
N LEU A 75 -0.07 -14.06 -2.03
CA LEU A 75 -0.59 -14.86 -0.93
C LEU A 75 -2.03 -15.30 -1.19
N VAL A 76 -2.37 -16.46 -0.62
CA VAL A 76 -3.74 -16.95 -0.63
C VAL A 76 -4.50 -16.33 0.54
N LEU A 77 -5.61 -15.67 0.23
CA LEU A 77 -6.51 -15.09 1.21
C LEU A 77 -7.32 -16.19 1.90
N GLU A 78 -7.43 -16.09 3.22
CA GLU A 78 -8.18 -17.04 4.03
C GLU A 78 -9.67 -17.00 3.66
N GLY A 79 -10.24 -18.16 3.34
CA GLY A 79 -11.63 -18.29 2.88
C GLY A 79 -11.80 -18.36 1.36
N GLY A 80 -10.73 -18.20 0.58
CA GLY A 80 -10.73 -18.39 -0.88
C GLY A 80 -11.45 -17.26 -1.63
N PRO A 81 -12.10 -17.54 -2.77
CA PRO A 81 -12.83 -16.53 -3.52
C PRO A 81 -13.87 -15.75 -2.67
N GLY A 82 -13.90 -14.43 -2.77
CA GLY A 82 -14.76 -13.60 -1.93
C GLY A 82 -14.59 -12.10 -2.11
N VAL A 83 -15.45 -11.36 -1.41
CA VAL A 83 -15.27 -9.93 -1.14
C VAL A 83 -14.57 -9.77 0.20
N TYR A 84 -13.51 -8.98 0.20
CA TYR A 84 -12.66 -8.73 1.35
C TYR A 84 -12.74 -7.26 1.75
N GLY A 85 -12.88 -7.02 3.04
CA GLY A 85 -12.65 -5.69 3.61
C GLY A 85 -11.15 -5.45 3.70
N VAL A 86 -10.73 -4.23 3.37
CA VAL A 86 -9.34 -3.81 3.35
C VAL A 86 -9.16 -2.54 4.18
N GLU A 87 -8.23 -2.60 5.13
CA GLU A 87 -7.74 -1.44 5.87
C GLU A 87 -6.29 -1.20 5.46
N VAL A 88 -5.99 0.01 4.99
CA VAL A 88 -4.62 0.48 4.80
C VAL A 88 -4.28 1.48 5.89
N ALA A 89 -3.12 1.32 6.49
CA ALA A 89 -2.53 2.33 7.35
C ALA A 89 -1.12 2.65 6.87
N HIS A 90 -0.70 3.91 7.04
CA HIS A 90 0.63 4.37 6.66
C HIS A 90 1.35 5.08 7.81
N ARG A 91 2.68 5.11 7.75
CA ARG A 91 3.53 5.87 8.67
C ARG A 91 4.81 6.32 7.97
N GLY A 92 5.34 7.47 8.39
CA GLY A 92 6.68 7.92 7.98
C GLY A 92 6.76 8.54 6.59
N ARG A 93 5.63 8.77 5.91
CA ARG A 93 5.55 9.40 4.58
C ARG A 93 6.29 10.74 4.52
N ASP A 94 5.88 11.69 5.35
CA ASP A 94 6.46 13.05 5.35
C ASP A 94 7.95 13.03 5.70
N ARG A 95 8.33 12.16 6.64
CA ARG A 95 9.74 11.97 7.01
C ARG A 95 10.55 11.42 5.83
N ALA A 96 10.02 10.48 5.07
CA ALA A 96 10.69 9.94 3.89
C ALA A 96 10.88 11.01 2.81
N VAL A 97 9.88 11.87 2.58
CA VAL A 97 10.00 13.01 1.66
C VAL A 97 11.12 13.96 2.10
N VAL A 98 11.13 14.37 3.37
CA VAL A 98 12.17 15.26 3.91
C VAL A 98 13.57 14.66 3.78
N LEU A 99 13.72 13.35 4.05
CA LEU A 99 15.00 12.67 3.90
C LEU A 99 15.44 12.61 2.44
N ARG A 100 14.53 12.30 1.50
CA ARG A 100 14.82 12.28 0.06
C ARG A 100 15.31 13.64 -0.40
N ASP A 101 14.57 14.69 -0.07
CA ASP A 101 14.89 16.05 -0.52
C ASP A 101 16.22 16.52 0.08
N GLY A 102 16.51 16.15 1.34
CA GLY A 102 17.80 16.40 1.96
C GLY A 102 18.98 15.69 1.28
N LEU A 103 18.76 14.46 0.82
CA LEU A 103 19.77 13.67 0.10
C LEU A 103 20.02 14.28 -1.29
N PHE A 104 18.96 14.65 -2.00
CA PHE A 104 19.05 15.30 -3.32
C PHE A 104 19.71 16.69 -3.25
N ALA A 105 19.53 17.42 -2.15
CA ALA A 105 20.21 18.69 -1.93
C ALA A 105 21.71 18.53 -1.60
N ARG A 106 22.11 17.39 -1.01
CA ARG A 106 23.49 17.13 -0.57
C ARG A 106 24.37 16.59 -1.69
N TYR A 107 23.83 15.71 -2.53
CA TYR A 107 24.59 15.01 -3.56
C TYR A 107 24.35 15.61 -4.94
N GLN A 108 25.43 16.06 -5.59
CA GLN A 108 25.38 16.52 -6.97
C GLN A 108 25.05 15.39 -7.95
N ASP A 109 25.48 14.17 -7.64
CA ASP A 109 25.10 12.93 -8.33
C ASP A 109 24.44 11.96 -7.34
N VAL A 110 23.11 11.86 -7.43
CA VAL A 110 22.29 10.98 -6.58
C VAL A 110 22.49 9.49 -6.90
N LEU A 111 23.14 9.16 -8.02
CA LEU A 111 23.50 7.79 -8.39
C LEU A 111 24.93 7.43 -7.98
N SER A 112 25.65 8.34 -7.33
CA SER A 112 26.97 8.05 -6.78
C SER A 112 26.90 6.96 -5.71
N GLY A 113 27.96 6.17 -5.57
CA GLY A 113 28.00 5.07 -4.59
C GLY A 113 27.80 5.51 -3.14
N GLU A 114 28.16 6.75 -2.80
CA GLU A 114 27.90 7.33 -1.48
C GLU A 114 26.42 7.63 -1.27
N ALA A 115 25.77 8.30 -2.25
CA ALA A 115 24.34 8.60 -2.21
C ALA A 115 23.49 7.32 -2.15
N LEU A 116 23.89 6.27 -2.90
CA LEU A 116 23.22 4.98 -2.87
C LEU A 116 23.38 4.26 -1.53
N ARG A 117 24.54 4.36 -0.88
CA ARG A 117 24.73 3.81 0.48
C ARG A 117 23.85 4.52 1.50
N GLU A 118 23.82 5.86 1.51
CA GLU A 118 22.97 6.61 2.44
C GLU A 118 21.48 6.34 2.15
N ARG A 119 21.09 6.21 0.88
CA ARG A 119 19.73 5.81 0.49
C ARG A 119 19.34 4.49 1.14
N ASP A 120 20.22 3.50 1.13
CA ASP A 120 19.94 2.17 1.66
C ASP A 120 19.78 2.18 3.20
N GLU A 121 20.36 3.15 3.90
CA GLU A 121 20.15 3.35 5.34
C GLU A 121 18.74 3.87 5.68
N HIS A 122 17.97 4.30 4.68
CA HIS A 122 16.61 4.85 4.85
C HIS A 122 15.51 3.91 4.36
N VAL A 123 15.86 2.67 3.99
CA VAL A 123 14.88 1.63 3.61
C VAL A 123 13.84 1.44 4.72
N GLY A 124 12.58 1.44 4.33
CA GLY A 124 11.45 1.23 5.22
C GLY A 124 11.19 2.37 6.20
N VAL A 125 11.67 3.60 5.96
CA VAL A 125 11.21 4.78 6.71
C VAL A 125 9.72 5.02 6.42
N GLU A 126 9.34 4.98 5.15
CA GLU A 126 7.95 4.95 4.71
C GLU A 126 7.41 3.52 4.82
N ARG A 127 6.29 3.37 5.52
CA ARG A 127 5.70 2.07 5.84
C ARG A 127 4.21 2.03 5.60
N TYR A 128 3.74 0.87 5.17
CA TYR A 128 2.34 0.53 4.98
C TYR A 128 1.99 -0.76 5.72
N ARG A 129 0.79 -0.79 6.27
CA ARG A 129 0.17 -1.99 6.80
C ARG A 129 -1.15 -2.17 6.07
N VAL A 130 -1.35 -3.34 5.47
CA VAL A 130 -2.58 -3.68 4.77
C VAL A 130 -3.20 -4.88 5.47
N ARG A 131 -4.43 -4.74 5.93
CA ARG A 131 -5.19 -5.79 6.60
C ARG A 131 -6.36 -6.22 5.74
N PHE A 132 -6.56 -7.52 5.65
CA PHE A 132 -7.65 -8.16 4.92
C PHE A 132 -8.50 -9.01 5.86
N TRP A 133 -9.80 -8.96 5.68
CA TRP A 133 -10.74 -9.91 6.30
C TRP A 133 -11.86 -10.21 5.32
N ARG A 134 -12.35 -11.45 5.30
CA ARG A 134 -13.44 -11.83 4.42
C ARG A 134 -14.74 -11.20 4.92
N VAL A 135 -15.49 -10.58 4.01
CA VAL A 135 -16.79 -9.94 4.30
C VAL A 135 -17.92 -10.81 3.76
N ALA A 136 -17.79 -11.29 2.52
CA ALA A 136 -18.85 -12.03 1.83
C ALA A 136 -18.28 -13.01 0.78
N PRO A 137 -19.07 -14.00 0.33
CA PRO A 137 -18.80 -14.66 -0.94
C PRO A 137 -18.90 -13.67 -2.11
N LEU A 138 -18.37 -14.05 -3.28
CA LEU A 138 -18.56 -13.25 -4.49
C LEU A 138 -20.03 -13.32 -4.94
N PRO A 139 -20.58 -12.23 -5.50
CA PRO A 139 -21.88 -12.25 -6.15
C PRO A 139 -21.92 -13.27 -7.29
N GLU A 140 -23.05 -13.94 -7.48
CA GLU A 140 -23.28 -14.77 -8.66
C GLU A 140 -23.20 -13.89 -9.93
N GLY A 141 -22.38 -14.29 -10.90
CA GLY A 141 -22.24 -13.57 -12.17
C GLY A 141 -21.27 -12.38 -12.16
N TRP A 142 -20.41 -12.24 -11.12
CA TRP A 142 -19.35 -11.22 -11.12
C TRP A 142 -18.43 -11.39 -12.33
N ASP A 143 -18.31 -10.34 -13.15
CA ASP A 143 -17.65 -10.36 -14.47
C ASP A 143 -16.37 -9.51 -14.54
N GLY A 144 -15.96 -8.87 -13.44
CA GLY A 144 -14.70 -8.13 -13.41
C GLY A 144 -14.75 -6.74 -12.81
N GLY A 145 -15.93 -6.22 -12.46
CA GLY A 145 -16.04 -4.90 -11.81
C GLY A 145 -15.29 -3.81 -12.57
N GLY A 146 -15.58 -3.66 -13.86
CA GLY A 146 -15.07 -2.57 -14.67
C GLY A 146 -16.21 -1.93 -15.43
N GLU A 147 -16.73 -0.82 -14.93
CA GLU A 147 -17.34 0.23 -15.75
C GLU A 147 -17.37 1.56 -14.96
N ASP A 148 -16.85 2.58 -15.65
CA ASP A 148 -16.80 4.04 -15.44
C ASP A 148 -15.87 4.68 -14.39
#